data_AF-A0A2G6NWY5-F1
#
_entry.id   AF-A0A2G6NWY5-F1
#
_cell.length_a   1.000
_cell.length_b   1.000
_cell.length_c   1.000
_cell.angle_alpha   90.00
_cell.angle_beta   90.00
_cell.angle_gamma   90.00
#
_symmetry.space_group_name_H-M   'P 1'
#
loop_
_entity.id
_entity.type
_entity.pdbx_description
1 polymer ?
#
loop_
_entity_poly.entity_id
_entity_poly.type
_entity_poly.pdbx_seq_one_letter_code
_entity_poly.pdbx_strand_id
1 'polypeptide(L)'
;MPCWPAPVRIPCWWPAVSTEATWSSPGPWRCWAVTAATSAPAMSRPTRRGEPVGGQHGGALYISNASPSIRNCRFIDNTAHPTGQVGYGGAVIALGGAPTLRDCYFQGNTAQKGGALAAFGGAQVTLENCVFEGNQLTDGLMANTGGTMHVENSTLIMNGGAISGSMLANRGGGLFGQGADVRLSHVTVSGNNSYSDGGGVLVSEGSLSLDGCLISGNSVTSGSCAGAGCANGAVTVRNSRFTGNTGANMGGGFMGTGVSGVVENNLCDGNQAGNAGGLVCLGEGALVVRNNIVIGNEGYGILAGGVEISIAHNNVWNNTPANYMGNSDGPGDLSLDPLFVDLAAGDLGLAQFSPCVDAGQQDAAYLDPDGSRADMGPLGGPGADFVAPAYVTGAAVTDLGGGQVRVSWDASPEENISHYVVYRDSAAVFVPAPNLAVAMVDHPGTAFVDTPPHDCYYLVAAIDDAGHSGGYSQRVDSGGGGGTSSVGEAPRALAITGVVPNPFNPTTRVRFDLPRTGQVSLRVYDMRGHMVRELVSGQLEAGSHDVVWNGRDKHGRDAAAGVYFARLSSADGDRTVKMVLAK
;
A
#
# COMPACT_ATOMS: atom_id res chain seq x y z
N MET A 1 46.86 -9.23 37.26
CA MET A 1 46.32 -10.44 36.62
C MET A 1 45.75 -11.33 37.72
N PRO A 2 44.45 -11.69 37.63
CA PRO A 2 44.14 -13.10 37.53
C PRO A 2 43.09 -13.41 36.45
N CYS A 3 43.07 -14.69 36.09
CA CYS A 3 42.44 -15.32 34.95
C CYS A 3 40.91 -15.27 34.96
N TRP A 4 40.32 -15.13 33.76
CA TRP A 4 38.89 -15.29 33.50
C TRP A 4 38.55 -16.78 33.30
N PRO A 5 37.37 -17.27 33.74
CA PRO A 5 36.97 -18.65 33.52
C PRO A 5 36.63 -18.91 32.05
N ALA A 6 36.95 -20.11 31.57
CA ALA A 6 36.75 -20.55 30.19
C ALA A 6 35.25 -20.68 29.81
N PRO A 7 34.88 -20.49 28.53
CA PRO A 7 33.50 -20.67 28.07
C PRO A 7 33.02 -22.13 28.20
N VAL A 8 31.81 -22.31 28.70
CA VAL A 8 31.14 -23.62 28.84
C VAL A 8 30.62 -24.09 27.48
N ARG A 9 31.05 -25.29 27.05
CA ARG A 9 30.55 -25.96 25.84
C ARG A 9 29.29 -26.76 26.17
N ILE A 10 28.18 -26.51 25.48
CA ILE A 10 26.99 -27.36 25.53
C ILE A 10 26.88 -28.10 24.18
N PRO A 11 27.17 -29.41 24.12
CA PRO A 11 26.91 -30.19 22.92
C PRO A 11 25.42 -30.56 22.89
N CYS A 12 24.64 -29.94 22.00
CA CYS A 12 23.26 -30.36 21.78
C CYS A 12 23.24 -31.60 20.86
N TRP A 13 23.18 -32.78 21.47
CA TRP A 13 22.72 -34.01 20.81
C TRP A 13 21.45 -34.50 21.52
N TRP A 14 20.43 -34.82 20.71
CA TRP A 14 19.26 -35.67 20.99
C TRP A 14 17.98 -35.06 21.61
N PRO A 15 16.80 -35.72 21.39
CA PRO A 15 15.56 -35.06 21.03
C PRO A 15 14.73 -34.62 22.24
N ALA A 16 13.91 -33.59 22.01
CA ALA A 16 12.76 -33.19 22.82
C ALA A 16 12.98 -33.17 24.34
N VAL A 17 13.51 -32.06 24.86
CA VAL A 17 13.24 -31.65 26.24
C VAL A 17 12.95 -30.15 26.24
N SER A 18 11.75 -29.78 26.68
CA SER A 18 11.38 -28.42 27.03
C SER A 18 12.41 -27.86 28.01
N THR A 19 13.17 -26.86 27.61
CA THR A 19 14.02 -26.09 28.53
C THR A 19 13.54 -24.65 28.52
N GLU A 20 12.72 -24.31 29.51
CA GLU A 20 12.61 -22.92 29.96
C GLU A 20 13.98 -22.49 30.50
N ALA A 21 14.72 -21.68 29.75
CA ALA A 21 15.86 -20.96 30.28
C ALA A 21 15.37 -19.63 30.87
N THR A 22 14.83 -19.64 32.09
CA THR A 22 14.61 -18.44 32.89
C THR A 22 15.90 -18.10 33.65
N TRP A 23 16.50 -16.95 33.33
CA TRP A 23 17.62 -16.39 34.09
C TRP A 23 17.15 -15.10 34.77
N SER A 24 16.91 -15.16 36.07
CA SER A 24 16.58 -14.00 36.90
C SER A 24 17.83 -13.52 37.64
N SER A 25 18.47 -12.45 37.15
CA SER A 25 19.37 -11.64 37.99
C SER A 25 19.28 -10.16 37.61
N PRO A 26 19.08 -9.24 38.57
CA PRO A 26 19.02 -7.81 38.30
C PRO A 26 20.45 -7.22 38.23
N GLY A 27 20.93 -6.89 37.03
CA GLY A 27 22.23 -6.26 36.78
C GLY A 27 22.51 -6.16 35.27
N PRO A 28 23.32 -5.19 34.78
CA PRO A 28 23.27 -4.72 33.41
C PRO A 28 23.75 -5.79 32.41
N TRP A 29 22.80 -6.28 31.62
CA TRP A 29 22.89 -6.88 30.29
C TRP A 29 24.27 -7.37 29.83
N ARG A 30 24.56 -8.66 30.08
CA ARG A 30 25.49 -9.45 29.27
C ARG A 30 25.03 -10.90 29.20
N CYS A 31 24.16 -11.23 28.25
CA CYS A 31 24.04 -12.61 27.80
C CYS A 31 25.08 -12.81 26.69
N TRP A 32 26.11 -13.59 26.97
CA TRP A 32 27.12 -13.95 25.97
C TRP A 32 26.43 -14.87 24.97
N ALA A 33 26.52 -14.53 23.68
CA ALA A 33 26.22 -15.48 22.62
C ALA A 33 27.00 -16.77 22.91
N VAL A 34 26.34 -17.91 22.73
CA VAL A 34 27.05 -19.17 22.55
C VAL A 34 27.95 -18.96 21.34
N THR A 35 29.23 -18.69 21.58
CA THR A 35 30.25 -18.78 20.54
C THR A 35 30.39 -20.26 20.24
N ALA A 36 29.62 -20.74 19.27
CA ALA A 36 29.93 -21.99 18.60
C ALA A 36 31.22 -21.74 17.79
N ALA A 37 32.36 -21.78 18.48
CA ALA A 37 33.67 -21.67 17.86
C ALA A 37 33.79 -22.75 16.77
N THR A 38 33.86 -22.29 15.51
CA THR A 38 34.64 -22.86 14.41
C THR A 38 34.92 -24.36 14.49
N SER A 39 33.93 -25.16 14.09
CA SER A 39 34.00 -26.55 13.57
C SER A 39 32.81 -27.39 14.02
N ALA A 40 31.59 -27.02 13.63
CA ALA A 40 30.53 -28.03 13.57
C ALA A 40 30.91 -29.04 12.47
N PRO A 41 31.02 -30.35 12.76
CA PRO A 41 31.30 -31.35 11.73
C PRO A 41 30.16 -31.31 10.70
N ALA A 42 30.50 -31.50 9.42
CA ALA A 42 29.56 -31.52 8.31
C ALA A 42 28.44 -32.55 8.57
N MET A 43 27.31 -32.12 9.13
CA MET A 43 26.15 -32.98 9.31
C MET A 43 25.39 -33.07 8.00
N SER A 44 25.79 -34.06 7.20
CA SER A 44 25.08 -34.47 6.00
C SER A 44 23.88 -35.35 6.38
N ARG A 45 22.68 -34.76 6.31
CA ARG A 45 21.53 -35.22 5.49
C ARG A 45 20.22 -34.66 6.04
N PRO A 46 19.34 -34.21 5.14
CA PRO A 46 18.04 -34.86 5.12
C PRO A 46 17.50 -35.11 3.69
N THR A 47 16.69 -36.16 3.55
CA THR A 47 16.12 -36.65 2.28
C THR A 47 14.64 -36.30 2.18
N ARG A 48 14.31 -35.01 2.11
CA ARG A 48 12.98 -34.51 1.71
C ARG A 48 13.13 -33.44 0.63
N ARG A 49 12.13 -33.36 -0.26
CA ARG A 49 12.12 -32.45 -1.41
C ARG A 49 12.09 -31.00 -0.90
N GLY A 50 13.13 -30.20 -1.17
CA GLY A 50 13.21 -28.77 -0.80
C GLY A 50 14.10 -28.41 0.40
N GLU A 51 14.85 -29.35 0.99
CA GLU A 51 15.82 -29.05 2.07
C GLU A 51 17.26 -28.91 1.54
N PRO A 52 18.13 -28.09 2.17
CA PRO A 52 19.56 -28.00 1.84
C PRO A 52 20.30 -29.35 1.93
N VAL A 53 21.07 -29.71 0.89
CA VAL A 53 21.87 -30.95 0.85
C VAL A 53 23.36 -30.63 0.87
N GLY A 54 24.03 -30.89 2.01
CA GLY A 54 25.48 -30.68 2.20
C GLY A 54 25.86 -29.22 2.52
N GLY A 55 26.82 -29.02 3.43
CA GLY A 55 27.38 -27.71 3.80
C GLY A 55 27.59 -27.52 5.31
N GLN A 56 28.16 -26.37 5.70
CA GLN A 56 28.08 -25.80 7.05
C GLN A 56 26.89 -24.83 7.04
N HIS A 57 26.00 -24.98 8.01
CA HIS A 57 24.74 -24.25 8.08
C HIS A 57 24.57 -23.67 9.47
N GLY A 58 23.96 -22.49 9.60
CA GLY A 58 23.72 -21.87 10.91
C GLY A 58 25.01 -21.57 11.64
N GLY A 59 25.77 -20.55 11.19
CA GLY A 59 27.10 -20.25 11.73
C GLY A 59 27.15 -20.02 13.24
N ALA A 60 26.00 -19.71 13.86
CA ALA A 60 25.80 -19.74 15.31
C ALA A 60 24.81 -20.83 15.76
N LEU A 61 23.67 -20.98 15.07
CA LEU A 61 22.57 -21.82 15.50
C LEU A 61 21.96 -22.64 14.36
N TYR A 62 21.90 -23.95 14.57
CA TYR A 62 21.22 -24.91 13.71
C TYR A 62 19.98 -25.48 14.41
N ILE A 63 18.80 -25.17 13.89
CA ILE A 63 17.51 -25.61 14.42
C ILE A 63 16.93 -26.63 13.45
N SER A 64 16.65 -27.85 13.90
CA SER A 64 15.99 -28.88 13.09
C SER A 64 14.82 -29.50 13.85
N ASN A 65 13.62 -29.37 13.27
CA ASN A 65 12.36 -29.89 13.80
C ASN A 65 12.12 -29.55 15.29
N ALA A 66 12.56 -28.35 15.69
CA ALA A 66 12.48 -27.86 17.05
C ALA A 66 11.91 -26.43 17.07
N SER A 67 11.31 -26.05 18.19
CA SER A 67 10.66 -24.76 18.39
C SER A 67 11.24 -24.01 19.59
N PRO A 68 12.55 -23.70 19.61
CA PRO A 68 13.16 -22.98 20.71
C PRO A 68 12.65 -21.53 20.80
N SER A 69 12.64 -20.99 22.01
CA SER A 69 12.47 -19.55 22.25
C SER A 69 13.83 -18.92 22.56
N ILE A 70 14.21 -17.95 21.74
CA ILE A 70 15.48 -17.22 21.81
C ILE A 70 15.14 -15.77 22.07
N ARG A 71 15.80 -15.14 23.04
CA ARG A 71 15.48 -13.77 23.45
C ARG A 71 16.72 -13.00 23.83
N ASN A 72 16.77 -11.71 23.50
CA ASN A 72 17.85 -10.80 23.91
C ASN A 72 19.25 -11.30 23.50
N CYS A 73 19.35 -11.90 22.31
CA CYS A 73 20.61 -12.44 21.80
C CYS A 73 21.20 -11.53 20.71
N ARG A 74 22.53 -11.53 20.61
CA ARG A 74 23.28 -10.84 19.56
C ARG A 74 24.02 -11.86 18.72
N PHE A 75 23.78 -11.86 17.42
CA PHE A 75 24.44 -12.70 16.43
C PHE A 75 25.29 -11.80 15.53
N ILE A 76 26.59 -11.73 15.80
CA ILE A 76 27.50 -10.80 15.13
C ILE A 76 28.59 -11.57 14.40
N ASP A 77 28.83 -11.20 13.14
CA ASP A 77 29.92 -11.69 12.29
C ASP A 77 29.99 -13.23 12.19
N ASN A 78 28.83 -13.90 12.20
CA ASN A 78 28.76 -15.35 12.01
C ASN A 78 28.76 -15.67 10.52
N THR A 79 29.47 -16.73 10.13
CA THR A 79 29.59 -17.16 8.74
C THR A 79 29.19 -18.62 8.57
N ALA A 80 28.33 -18.89 7.59
CA ALA A 80 28.03 -20.25 7.12
C ALA A 80 28.67 -20.46 5.73
N HIS A 81 29.86 -21.08 5.69
CA HIS A 81 30.57 -21.34 4.44
C HIS A 81 31.64 -22.45 4.59
N PRO A 82 31.43 -23.69 4.11
CA PRO A 82 32.56 -24.59 3.87
C PRO A 82 33.07 -24.40 2.44
N THR A 83 34.36 -24.62 2.25
CA THR A 83 34.94 -24.79 0.92
C THR A 83 34.21 -25.91 0.16
N GLY A 84 33.57 -25.57 -0.97
CA GLY A 84 33.02 -26.55 -1.92
C GLY A 84 31.54 -26.94 -1.79
N GLN A 85 30.75 -26.36 -0.87
CA GLN A 85 29.29 -26.59 -0.75
C GLN A 85 28.53 -25.32 -0.38
N VAL A 86 27.20 -25.29 -0.58
CA VAL A 86 26.36 -24.11 -0.30
C VAL A 86 26.11 -23.95 1.21
N GLY A 87 26.49 -22.81 1.78
CA GLY A 87 26.21 -22.41 3.17
C GLY A 87 24.93 -21.59 3.31
N TYR A 88 24.18 -21.82 4.38
CA TYR A 88 22.84 -21.26 4.58
C TYR A 88 22.71 -20.68 5.99
N GLY A 89 22.10 -19.50 6.11
CA GLY A 89 21.81 -18.87 7.40
C GLY A 89 23.08 -18.53 8.16
N GLY A 90 23.71 -17.39 7.85
CA GLY A 90 25.04 -17.09 8.39
C GLY A 90 25.09 -17.08 9.91
N ALA A 91 24.00 -16.67 10.56
CA ALA A 91 23.79 -16.88 11.99
C ALA A 91 22.90 -18.09 12.27
N VAL A 92 21.69 -18.12 11.73
CA VAL A 92 20.64 -19.06 12.11
C VAL A 92 20.10 -19.80 10.90
N ILE A 93 19.98 -21.12 10.99
CA ILE A 93 19.15 -21.91 10.08
C ILE A 93 18.03 -22.62 10.83
N ALA A 94 16.83 -22.62 10.25
CA ALA A 94 15.68 -23.39 10.70
C ALA A 94 15.25 -24.39 9.62
N LEU A 95 15.21 -25.69 9.98
CA LEU A 95 14.74 -26.79 9.14
C LEU A 95 13.53 -27.44 9.81
N GLY A 96 12.33 -27.02 9.44
CA GLY A 96 11.09 -27.36 10.16
C GLY A 96 11.02 -26.73 11.56
N GLY A 97 9.99 -27.10 12.33
CA GLY A 97 9.72 -26.54 13.66
C GLY A 97 9.21 -25.10 13.62
N ALA A 98 9.01 -24.49 14.80
CA ALA A 98 8.45 -23.14 14.94
C ALA A 98 9.25 -22.29 15.94
N PRO A 99 10.51 -21.94 15.64
CA PRO A 99 11.33 -21.14 16.53
C PRO A 99 10.82 -19.71 16.66
N THR A 100 10.93 -19.14 17.86
CA THR A 100 10.61 -17.73 18.12
C THR A 100 11.86 -16.98 18.58
N LEU A 101 12.15 -15.85 17.95
CA LEU A 101 13.23 -14.95 18.31
C LEU A 101 12.64 -13.59 18.72
N ARG A 102 12.99 -13.11 19.90
CA ARG A 102 12.50 -11.83 20.45
C ARG A 102 13.65 -10.92 20.82
N ASP A 103 13.57 -9.65 20.46
CA ASP A 103 14.55 -8.62 20.85
C ASP A 103 16.00 -9.04 20.51
N CYS A 104 16.17 -9.70 19.37
CA CYS A 104 17.46 -10.21 18.91
C CYS A 104 18.06 -9.29 17.85
N TYR A 105 19.39 -9.21 17.84
CA TYR A 105 20.15 -8.35 16.93
C TYR A 105 21.12 -9.16 16.08
N PHE A 106 21.08 -8.97 14.76
CA PHE A 106 21.87 -9.69 13.77
C PHE A 106 22.71 -8.72 12.95
N GLN A 107 24.03 -8.78 13.07
CA GLN A 107 24.93 -7.84 12.41
C GLN A 107 26.08 -8.53 11.69
N GLY A 108 26.36 -8.11 10.45
CA GLY A 108 27.55 -8.55 9.72
C GLY A 108 27.63 -10.04 9.43
N ASN A 109 26.53 -10.78 9.57
CA ASN A 109 26.53 -12.22 9.32
C ASN A 109 26.56 -12.51 7.82
N THR A 110 27.17 -13.63 7.44
CA THR A 110 27.41 -13.98 6.04
C THR A 110 27.13 -15.44 5.70
N ALA A 111 26.54 -15.71 4.53
CA ALA A 111 26.30 -17.05 4.00
C ALA A 111 26.17 -17.02 2.47
N GLN A 112 26.00 -18.16 1.81
CA GLN A 112 25.65 -18.17 0.38
C GLN A 112 24.14 -18.01 0.14
N LYS A 113 23.30 -18.28 1.15
CA LYS A 113 21.88 -17.93 1.17
C LYS A 113 21.44 -17.48 2.55
N GLY A 114 20.82 -16.30 2.65
CA GLY A 114 20.37 -15.74 3.94
C GLY A 114 21.55 -15.42 4.83
N GLY A 115 22.17 -14.26 4.61
CA GLY A 115 23.35 -13.78 5.33
C GLY A 115 23.19 -13.87 6.84
N ALA A 116 22.00 -13.60 7.37
CA ALA A 116 21.68 -13.83 8.78
C ALA A 116 20.88 -15.12 9.00
N LEU A 117 19.75 -15.26 8.31
CA LEU A 117 18.76 -16.27 8.62
C LEU A 117 18.31 -17.02 7.37
N ALA A 118 18.23 -18.34 7.47
CA ALA A 118 17.61 -19.17 6.44
C ALA A 118 16.58 -20.14 7.03
N ALA A 119 15.46 -20.36 6.33
CA ALA A 119 14.37 -21.22 6.78
C ALA A 119 13.90 -22.17 5.65
N PHE A 120 13.78 -23.46 5.97
CA PHE A 120 13.38 -24.53 5.05
C PHE A 120 12.49 -25.57 5.73
N GLY A 121 11.96 -26.51 4.94
CA GLY A 121 11.35 -27.74 5.44
C GLY A 121 10.03 -27.51 6.19
N GLY A 122 9.27 -26.45 5.83
CA GLY A 122 8.04 -26.09 6.52
C GLY A 122 8.26 -25.46 7.90
N ALA A 123 9.42 -24.81 8.11
CA ALA A 123 9.66 -24.05 9.33
C ALA A 123 8.65 -22.88 9.45
N GLN A 124 8.30 -22.51 10.68
CA GLN A 124 7.49 -21.33 10.99
C GLN A 124 8.29 -20.41 11.93
N VAL A 125 9.11 -19.56 11.35
CA VAL A 125 9.99 -18.68 12.12
C VAL A 125 9.20 -17.43 12.52
N THR A 126 9.15 -17.14 13.83
CA THR A 126 8.57 -15.90 14.36
C THR A 126 9.66 -14.98 14.89
N LEU A 127 9.68 -13.74 14.42
CA LEU A 127 10.59 -12.67 14.83
C LEU A 127 9.78 -11.54 15.45
N GLU A 128 10.07 -11.18 16.70
CA GLU A 128 9.43 -10.05 17.37
C GLU A 128 10.52 -9.02 17.74
N ASN A 129 10.37 -7.79 17.27
CA ASN A 129 11.31 -6.69 17.53
C ASN A 129 12.78 -7.03 17.26
N CYS A 130 13.03 -7.84 16.23
CA CYS A 130 14.37 -8.23 15.84
C CYS A 130 14.96 -7.25 14.82
N VAL A 131 16.26 -6.98 14.90
CA VAL A 131 16.94 -6.04 14.00
C VAL A 131 18.07 -6.76 13.27
N PHE A 132 18.12 -6.57 11.96
CA PHE A 132 19.10 -7.16 11.05
C PHE A 132 19.80 -6.05 10.28
N GLU A 133 21.12 -5.94 10.45
CA GLU A 133 21.91 -4.84 9.90
C GLU A 133 23.16 -5.35 9.18
N GLY A 134 23.31 -5.01 7.91
CA GLY A 134 24.54 -5.27 7.15
C GLY A 134 24.86 -6.75 6.92
N ASN A 135 23.86 -7.64 7.00
CA ASN A 135 24.03 -9.07 6.74
C ASN A 135 24.02 -9.31 5.22
N GLN A 136 24.94 -10.14 4.74
CA GLN A 136 25.30 -10.17 3.32
C GLN A 136 25.57 -11.58 2.81
N LEU A 137 25.49 -11.77 1.50
CA LEU A 137 25.96 -13.00 0.89
C LEU A 137 27.49 -12.99 0.74
N THR A 138 28.13 -14.14 0.94
CA THR A 138 29.56 -14.33 0.65
C THR A 138 29.85 -14.38 -0.86
N ASP A 139 28.85 -14.78 -1.66
CA ASP A 139 28.89 -14.76 -3.12
C ASP A 139 27.50 -14.32 -3.64
N GLY A 140 27.41 -13.04 -4.02
CA GLY A 140 26.14 -12.37 -4.34
C GLY A 140 25.54 -12.72 -5.70
N LEU A 141 26.19 -13.55 -6.52
CA LEU A 141 25.74 -13.84 -7.89
C LEU A 141 25.03 -15.19 -8.05
N MET A 142 24.91 -15.98 -6.98
CA MET A 142 24.14 -17.23 -7.04
C MET A 142 22.66 -16.95 -7.34
N ALA A 143 22.07 -17.73 -8.25
CA ALA A 143 20.65 -17.62 -8.60
C ALA A 143 19.74 -17.88 -7.38
N ASN A 144 18.66 -17.12 -7.25
CA ASN A 144 17.59 -17.31 -6.25
C ASN A 144 18.08 -17.30 -4.80
N THR A 145 18.85 -16.27 -4.44
CA THR A 145 19.44 -16.08 -3.12
C THR A 145 18.93 -14.80 -2.50
N GLY A 146 18.47 -14.87 -1.24
CA GLY A 146 18.05 -13.71 -0.43
C GLY A 146 19.22 -13.14 0.36
N GLY A 147 19.33 -11.82 0.43
CA GLY A 147 20.48 -11.13 1.02
C GLY A 147 20.58 -11.35 2.53
N THR A 148 19.77 -10.65 3.33
CA THR A 148 19.76 -10.88 4.79
C THR A 148 19.01 -12.18 5.15
N MET A 149 17.83 -12.40 4.58
CA MET A 149 16.99 -13.56 4.90
C MET A 149 16.62 -14.37 3.65
N HIS A 150 16.57 -15.69 3.81
CA HIS A 150 16.12 -16.62 2.78
C HIS A 150 15.10 -17.62 3.34
N VAL A 151 13.89 -17.65 2.78
CA VAL A 151 12.81 -18.52 3.24
C VAL A 151 12.33 -19.36 2.07
N GLU A 152 12.35 -20.68 2.20
CA GLU A 152 11.91 -21.59 1.14
C GLU A 152 10.91 -22.62 1.68
N ASN A 153 9.75 -22.72 1.03
CA ASN A 153 8.66 -23.63 1.41
C ASN A 153 8.34 -23.60 2.92
N SER A 154 8.36 -22.41 3.50
CA SER A 154 8.32 -22.14 4.93
C SER A 154 7.62 -20.81 5.21
N THR A 155 7.32 -20.55 6.47
CA THR A 155 6.68 -19.32 6.92
C THR A 155 7.66 -18.46 7.71
N LEU A 156 7.67 -17.16 7.43
CA LEU A 156 8.30 -16.15 8.28
C LEU A 156 7.25 -15.12 8.71
N ILE A 157 7.14 -14.92 10.01
CA ILE A 157 6.32 -13.87 10.61
C ILE A 157 7.26 -12.92 11.35
N MET A 158 7.24 -11.63 10.99
CA MET A 158 8.02 -10.60 11.67
C MET A 158 7.11 -9.45 12.11
N ASN A 159 7.11 -9.17 13.40
CA ASN A 159 6.35 -8.08 14.01
C ASN A 159 7.32 -7.08 14.65
N GLY A 160 7.35 -5.85 14.15
CA GLY A 160 8.32 -4.84 14.58
C GLY A 160 9.76 -5.13 14.16
N GLY A 161 10.64 -4.16 14.39
CA GLY A 161 12.06 -4.28 14.09
C GLY A 161 12.44 -3.84 12.67
N ALA A 162 13.64 -4.22 12.23
CA ALA A 162 14.21 -3.69 10.99
C ALA A 162 15.09 -4.69 10.22
N ILE A 163 15.12 -4.53 8.89
CA ILE A 163 16.00 -5.23 7.96
C ILE A 163 16.71 -4.19 7.10
N SER A 164 18.03 -4.03 7.25
CA SER A 164 18.75 -2.95 6.58
C SER A 164 20.17 -3.27 6.14
N GLY A 165 20.62 -2.53 5.11
CA GLY A 165 22.03 -2.44 4.72
C GLY A 165 22.61 -3.69 4.03
N SER A 166 21.76 -4.56 3.49
CA SER A 166 22.22 -5.74 2.73
C SER A 166 22.68 -5.30 1.34
N MET A 167 23.95 -5.49 0.97
CA MET A 167 24.52 -4.95 -0.29
C MET A 167 24.87 -5.98 -1.36
N LEU A 168 24.74 -7.28 -1.07
CA LEU A 168 25.16 -8.36 -1.98
C LEU A 168 24.09 -9.45 -2.01
N ALA A 169 23.07 -9.27 -2.86
CA ALA A 169 22.02 -10.27 -3.09
C ALA A 169 21.69 -10.38 -4.57
N ASN A 170 21.32 -11.57 -5.04
CA ASN A 170 20.79 -11.69 -6.39
C ASN A 170 19.30 -11.34 -6.43
N ARG A 171 18.52 -11.85 -5.47
CA ARG A 171 17.10 -11.51 -5.28
C ARG A 171 16.81 -11.11 -3.84
N GLY A 172 15.78 -10.32 -3.56
CA GLY A 172 15.35 -10.01 -2.19
C GLY A 172 16.49 -9.55 -1.27
N GLY A 173 17.05 -8.37 -1.53
CA GLY A 173 18.21 -7.83 -0.82
C GLY A 173 18.03 -7.88 0.70
N GLY A 174 16.88 -7.45 1.22
CA GLY A 174 16.49 -7.73 2.60
C GLY A 174 16.03 -9.17 2.77
N LEU A 175 14.99 -9.57 2.05
CA LEU A 175 14.34 -10.87 2.21
C LEU A 175 13.92 -11.46 0.87
N PHE A 176 14.27 -12.72 0.65
CA PHE A 176 13.72 -13.53 -0.44
C PHE A 176 12.93 -14.74 0.07
N GLY A 177 11.73 -14.93 -0.47
CA GLY A 177 10.85 -16.07 -0.23
C GLY A 177 10.60 -16.87 -1.52
N GLN A 178 10.81 -18.19 -1.51
CA GLN A 178 10.43 -19.09 -2.61
C GLN A 178 9.43 -20.13 -2.09
N GLY A 179 8.22 -20.19 -2.65
CA GLY A 179 7.17 -21.06 -2.11
C GLY A 179 6.81 -20.70 -0.66
N ALA A 180 7.10 -19.47 -0.24
CA ALA A 180 7.11 -19.06 1.17
C ALA A 180 5.93 -18.18 1.53
N ASP A 181 5.54 -18.21 2.80
CA ASP A 181 4.55 -17.31 3.39
C ASP A 181 5.26 -16.28 4.28
N VAL A 182 5.34 -15.05 3.80
CA VAL A 182 6.05 -13.96 4.48
C VAL A 182 5.03 -12.94 4.97
N ARG A 183 5.01 -12.72 6.28
CA ARG A 183 4.15 -11.73 6.94
C ARG A 183 4.99 -10.74 7.73
N LEU A 184 4.95 -9.48 7.33
CA LEU A 184 5.62 -8.38 8.01
C LEU A 184 4.56 -7.40 8.52
N SER A 185 4.66 -7.05 9.80
CA SER A 185 3.80 -6.06 10.44
C SER A 185 4.65 -5.05 11.21
N HIS A 186 4.48 -3.75 10.92
CA HIS A 186 5.25 -2.67 11.58
C HIS A 186 6.77 -2.82 11.44
N VAL A 187 7.23 -3.37 10.30
CA VAL A 187 8.66 -3.60 10.03
C VAL A 187 9.20 -2.50 9.12
N THR A 188 10.42 -2.03 9.41
CA THR A 188 11.18 -1.18 8.48
C THR A 188 12.14 -2.03 7.64
N VAL A 189 12.02 -1.97 6.32
CA VAL A 189 12.97 -2.60 5.38
C VAL A 189 13.64 -1.50 4.59
N SER A 190 14.93 -1.24 4.84
CA SER A 190 15.56 -0.04 4.33
C SER A 190 17.00 -0.21 3.83
N GLY A 191 17.34 0.47 2.72
CA GLY A 191 18.72 0.55 2.25
C GLY A 191 19.30 -0.80 1.83
N ASN A 192 18.45 -1.74 1.40
CA ASN A 192 18.89 -3.03 0.87
C ASN A 192 19.05 -2.96 -0.65
N ASN A 193 20.02 -3.70 -1.18
CA ASN A 193 20.33 -3.77 -2.60
C ASN A 193 20.30 -5.22 -3.09
N SER A 194 19.74 -5.43 -4.28
CA SER A 194 19.91 -6.66 -5.04
C SER A 194 20.37 -6.41 -6.47
N TYR A 195 20.89 -7.46 -7.11
CA TYR A 195 21.35 -7.40 -8.48
C TYR A 195 20.19 -7.59 -9.46
N SER A 196 19.36 -8.63 -9.27
CA SER A 196 18.26 -8.96 -10.19
C SER A 196 16.92 -8.40 -9.74
N ASP A 197 16.28 -8.92 -8.69
CA ASP A 197 14.90 -8.51 -8.36
C ASP A 197 14.64 -8.47 -6.85
N GLY A 198 13.84 -7.52 -6.38
CA GLY A 198 13.53 -7.41 -4.94
C GLY A 198 14.65 -6.74 -4.19
N GLY A 199 14.74 -5.41 -4.19
CA GLY A 199 15.74 -4.71 -3.37
C GLY A 199 15.48 -4.93 -1.89
N GLY A 200 14.26 -4.68 -1.44
CA GLY A 200 13.80 -4.93 -0.08
C GLY A 200 13.29 -6.36 0.10
N VAL A 201 12.08 -6.66 -0.37
CA VAL A 201 11.39 -7.94 -0.16
C VAL A 201 10.92 -8.53 -1.49
N LEU A 202 11.17 -9.81 -1.74
CA LEU A 202 10.57 -10.52 -2.87
C LEU A 202 10.09 -11.91 -2.49
N VAL A 203 8.84 -12.22 -2.82
CA VAL A 203 8.27 -13.57 -2.71
C VAL A 203 7.94 -14.11 -4.10
N SER A 204 8.26 -15.38 -4.36
CA SER A 204 7.89 -16.08 -5.59
C SER A 204 7.13 -17.35 -5.23
N GLU A 205 6.03 -17.63 -5.93
CA GLU A 205 5.19 -18.83 -5.76
C GLU A 205 4.64 -18.99 -4.32
N GLY A 206 4.38 -17.88 -3.63
CA GLY A 206 4.02 -17.87 -2.21
C GLY A 206 3.06 -16.74 -1.84
N SER A 207 3.03 -16.36 -0.56
CA SER A 207 2.22 -15.24 -0.05
C SER A 207 3.08 -14.15 0.57
N LEU A 208 2.74 -12.90 0.26
CA LEU A 208 3.34 -11.72 0.87
C LEU A 208 2.25 -10.89 1.56
N SER A 209 2.38 -10.74 2.88
CA SER A 209 1.55 -9.85 3.68
C SER A 209 2.41 -8.73 4.26
N LEU A 210 2.01 -7.48 4.01
CA LEU A 210 2.63 -6.27 4.56
C LEU A 210 1.54 -5.43 5.22
N ASP A 211 1.75 -5.05 6.47
CA ASP A 211 0.81 -4.24 7.25
C ASP A 211 1.57 -3.21 8.09
N GLY A 212 1.27 -1.92 7.97
CA GLY A 212 1.97 -0.88 8.74
C GLY A 212 3.48 -0.79 8.45
N CYS A 213 3.96 -1.28 7.30
CA CYS A 213 5.39 -1.41 7.03
C CYS A 213 5.97 -0.17 6.34
N LEU A 214 7.24 0.13 6.64
CA LEU A 214 8.03 1.15 5.93
C LEU A 214 9.07 0.47 5.06
N ILE A 215 8.94 0.58 3.74
CA ILE A 215 9.87 0.02 2.76
C ILE A 215 10.56 1.17 2.04
N SER A 216 11.80 1.49 2.44
CA SER A 216 12.45 2.74 2.04
C SER A 216 13.87 2.62 1.50
N GLY A 217 14.21 3.39 0.48
CA GLY A 217 15.60 3.50 0.00
C GLY A 217 16.22 2.18 -0.47
N ASN A 218 15.41 1.17 -0.81
CA ASN A 218 15.91 -0.09 -1.34
C ASN A 218 16.18 0.05 -2.84
N SER A 219 17.11 -0.73 -3.37
CA SER A 219 17.55 -0.58 -4.76
C SER A 219 17.79 -1.91 -5.46
N VAL A 220 17.68 -1.88 -6.79
CA VAL A 220 17.99 -3.00 -7.67
C VAL A 220 18.94 -2.53 -8.77
N THR A 221 19.99 -3.30 -9.02
CA THR A 221 21.05 -2.91 -9.98
C THR A 221 20.66 -3.15 -11.44
N SER A 222 19.98 -4.26 -11.76
CA SER A 222 19.74 -4.65 -13.16
C SER A 222 18.36 -5.21 -13.50
N GLY A 223 17.52 -5.56 -12.51
CA GLY A 223 16.14 -6.00 -12.76
C GLY A 223 15.07 -5.11 -12.12
N SER A 224 14.08 -5.72 -11.47
CA SER A 224 12.81 -5.07 -11.09
C SER A 224 12.51 -5.16 -9.59
N CYS A 225 11.46 -4.48 -9.14
CA CYS A 225 10.93 -4.58 -7.78
C CYS A 225 11.95 -4.10 -6.72
N ALA A 226 12.20 -2.79 -6.62
CA ALA A 226 13.16 -2.28 -5.65
C ALA A 226 12.64 -2.33 -4.21
N GLY A 227 11.41 -1.89 -3.95
CA GLY A 227 10.80 -1.93 -2.63
C GLY A 227 10.38 -3.35 -2.22
N ALA A 228 9.15 -3.75 -2.57
CA ALA A 228 8.65 -5.09 -2.28
C ALA A 228 7.86 -5.70 -3.45
N GLY A 229 7.73 -7.02 -3.50
CA GLY A 229 6.91 -7.65 -4.53
C GLY A 229 6.66 -9.13 -4.37
N CYS A 230 5.71 -9.61 -5.16
CA CYS A 230 5.33 -11.00 -5.22
C CYS A 230 5.09 -11.46 -6.67
N ALA A 231 5.51 -12.68 -6.99
CA ALA A 231 5.28 -13.32 -8.28
C ALA A 231 4.52 -14.64 -8.13
N ASN A 232 3.50 -14.86 -8.96
CA ASN A 232 2.71 -16.09 -9.06
C ASN A 232 2.16 -16.56 -7.70
N GLY A 233 1.47 -15.67 -6.98
CA GLY A 233 1.15 -15.89 -5.56
C GLY A 233 -0.02 -15.07 -5.04
N ALA A 234 -0.06 -14.89 -3.72
CA ALA A 234 -1.08 -14.08 -3.05
C ALA A 234 -0.45 -12.87 -2.36
N VAL A 235 -1.15 -11.74 -2.37
CA VAL A 235 -0.70 -10.50 -1.74
C VAL A 235 -1.76 -9.90 -0.83
N THR A 236 -1.33 -9.34 0.28
CA THR A 236 -2.14 -8.51 1.17
C THR A 236 -1.26 -7.37 1.66
N VAL A 237 -1.37 -6.20 1.03
CA VAL A 237 -0.52 -5.05 1.32
C VAL A 237 -1.40 -3.90 1.79
N ARG A 238 -1.25 -3.52 3.05
CA ARG A 238 -2.08 -2.54 3.75
C ARG A 238 -1.27 -1.56 4.56
N ASN A 239 -1.78 -0.35 4.70
CA ASN A 239 -1.33 0.66 5.66
C ASN A 239 0.19 0.88 5.61
N SER A 240 0.80 0.65 4.46
CA SER A 240 2.25 0.60 4.30
C SER A 240 2.75 1.73 3.43
N ARG A 241 4.01 2.13 3.64
CA ARG A 241 4.68 3.18 2.86
C ARG A 241 5.86 2.61 2.07
N PHE A 242 5.86 2.88 0.77
CA PHE A 242 6.96 2.59 -0.15
C PHE A 242 7.59 3.90 -0.59
N THR A 243 8.78 4.24 -0.09
CA THR A 243 9.37 5.56 -0.34
C THR A 243 10.83 5.52 -0.80
N GLY A 244 11.16 6.30 -1.83
CA GLY A 244 12.55 6.49 -2.26
C GLY A 244 13.25 5.21 -2.74
N ASN A 245 12.51 4.19 -3.19
CA ASN A 245 13.11 2.95 -3.71
C ASN A 245 13.49 3.10 -5.19
N THR A 246 14.62 2.54 -5.60
CA THR A 246 15.20 2.73 -6.95
C THR A 246 15.38 1.41 -7.69
N GLY A 247 14.51 1.15 -8.68
CA GLY A 247 14.59 0.01 -9.58
C GLY A 247 15.28 0.36 -10.90
N ALA A 248 15.95 -0.62 -11.52
CA ALA A 248 16.54 -0.43 -12.84
C ALA A 248 15.46 -0.46 -13.95
N ASN A 249 14.53 -1.42 -13.90
CA ASN A 249 13.57 -1.66 -14.98
C ASN A 249 12.12 -1.27 -14.60
N MET A 250 11.51 -1.97 -13.64
CA MET A 250 10.10 -1.80 -13.28
C MET A 250 9.91 -1.95 -11.76
N GLY A 251 8.87 -1.30 -11.21
CA GLY A 251 8.43 -1.47 -9.83
C GLY A 251 9.41 -0.88 -8.83
N GLY A 252 9.48 0.46 -8.76
CA GLY A 252 10.24 1.14 -7.70
C GLY A 252 9.66 0.80 -6.32
N GLY A 253 8.38 1.07 -6.09
CA GLY A 253 7.69 0.84 -4.82
C GLY A 253 7.25 -0.61 -4.62
N PHE A 254 6.19 -1.02 -5.32
CA PHE A 254 5.63 -2.39 -5.21
C PHE A 254 5.41 -3.04 -6.57
N MET A 255 5.63 -4.35 -6.66
CA MET A 255 5.37 -5.13 -7.86
C MET A 255 4.67 -6.46 -7.57
N GLY A 256 3.48 -6.65 -8.15
CA GLY A 256 2.76 -7.92 -8.21
C GLY A 256 2.70 -8.45 -9.64
N THR A 257 3.14 -9.69 -9.87
CA THR A 257 3.04 -10.36 -11.18
C THR A 257 2.32 -11.70 -11.05
N GLY A 258 1.21 -11.90 -11.76
CA GLY A 258 0.37 -13.10 -11.64
C GLY A 258 -0.14 -13.32 -10.21
N VAL A 259 -0.47 -12.24 -9.49
CA VAL A 259 -0.87 -12.30 -8.08
C VAL A 259 -2.37 -12.10 -7.89
N SER A 260 -2.90 -12.68 -6.81
CA SER A 260 -4.27 -12.45 -6.34
C SER A 260 -4.27 -11.80 -4.96
N GLY A 261 -5.34 -11.09 -4.60
CA GLY A 261 -5.49 -10.46 -3.29
C GLY A 261 -5.67 -8.95 -3.35
N VAL A 262 -5.08 -8.21 -2.41
CA VAL A 262 -5.31 -6.77 -2.28
C VAL A 262 -4.02 -5.97 -2.07
N VAL A 263 -4.01 -4.77 -2.65
CA VAL A 263 -3.08 -3.68 -2.34
C VAL A 263 -3.93 -2.46 -2.03
N GLU A 264 -4.10 -2.14 -0.75
CA GLU A 264 -5.00 -1.07 -0.34
C GLU A 264 -4.48 -0.20 0.79
N ASN A 265 -4.93 1.06 0.84
CA ASN A 265 -4.56 1.98 1.92
C ASN A 265 -3.03 2.11 2.07
N ASN A 266 -2.30 2.30 0.98
CA ASN A 266 -0.85 2.48 1.01
C ASN A 266 -0.44 3.87 0.51
N LEU A 267 0.74 4.31 0.92
CA LEU A 267 1.43 5.45 0.31
C LEU A 267 2.63 4.95 -0.52
N CYS A 268 2.71 5.38 -1.76
CA CYS A 268 3.83 5.07 -2.65
C CYS A 268 4.41 6.38 -3.21
N ASP A 269 5.52 6.84 -2.64
CA ASP A 269 6.07 8.18 -2.89
C ASP A 269 7.56 8.21 -3.27
N GLY A 270 7.93 9.03 -4.24
CA GLY A 270 9.34 9.31 -4.55
C GLY A 270 10.16 8.11 -5.03
N ASN A 271 9.52 7.04 -5.50
CA ASN A 271 10.21 5.86 -6.03
C ASN A 271 10.60 6.07 -7.49
N GLN A 272 11.66 5.39 -7.93
CA GLN A 272 12.23 5.54 -9.26
C GLN A 272 12.34 4.18 -9.96
N ALA A 273 11.91 4.08 -11.22
CA ALA A 273 12.25 2.97 -12.10
C ALA A 273 12.14 3.36 -13.59
N GLY A 274 12.83 2.62 -14.46
CA GLY A 274 12.85 2.90 -15.91
C GLY A 274 11.47 2.93 -16.58
N ASN A 275 10.49 2.16 -16.08
CA ASN A 275 9.12 2.19 -16.60
C ASN A 275 8.11 2.65 -15.55
N ALA A 276 8.01 1.99 -14.39
CA ALA A 276 6.99 2.28 -13.37
C ALA A 276 7.59 2.38 -11.97
N GLY A 277 7.70 3.61 -11.46
CA GLY A 277 8.27 3.91 -10.16
C GLY A 277 7.33 3.51 -9.02
N GLY A 278 6.02 3.68 -9.18
CA GLY A 278 5.05 3.43 -8.11
C GLY A 278 4.65 1.95 -7.96
N LEU A 279 3.38 1.65 -8.24
CA LEU A 279 2.78 0.31 -8.14
C LEU A 279 2.72 -0.37 -9.51
N VAL A 280 3.16 -1.63 -9.57
CA VAL A 280 3.10 -2.46 -10.79
C VAL A 280 2.28 -3.71 -10.56
N CYS A 281 1.28 -3.95 -11.40
CA CYS A 281 0.37 -5.09 -11.31
C CYS A 281 0.19 -5.73 -12.69
N LEU A 282 0.78 -6.90 -12.93
CA LEU A 282 0.77 -7.54 -14.25
C LEU A 282 0.28 -8.98 -14.20
N GLY A 283 -0.35 -9.47 -15.27
CA GLY A 283 -0.69 -10.88 -15.45
C GLY A 283 -2.15 -11.23 -15.13
N GLU A 284 -2.42 -12.53 -15.02
CA GLU A 284 -3.78 -13.10 -14.90
C GLU A 284 -4.09 -13.51 -13.45
N GLY A 285 -4.21 -12.53 -12.55
CA GLY A 285 -4.66 -12.79 -11.18
C GLY A 285 -5.69 -11.76 -10.71
N ALA A 286 -6.63 -12.22 -9.90
CA ALA A 286 -7.68 -11.41 -9.30
C ALA A 286 -7.11 -10.50 -8.20
N LEU A 287 -6.60 -9.34 -8.61
CA LEU A 287 -5.99 -8.34 -7.74
C LEU A 287 -6.87 -7.10 -7.63
N VAL A 288 -7.06 -6.63 -6.40
CA VAL A 288 -7.75 -5.36 -6.11
C VAL A 288 -6.72 -4.33 -5.66
N VAL A 289 -6.67 -3.19 -6.35
CA VAL A 289 -5.81 -2.04 -6.02
C VAL A 289 -6.71 -0.84 -5.73
N ARG A 290 -6.80 -0.42 -4.47
CA ARG A 290 -7.73 0.64 -4.07
C ARG A 290 -7.27 1.44 -2.87
N ASN A 291 -7.85 2.62 -2.65
CA ASN A 291 -7.56 3.47 -1.48
C ASN A 291 -6.07 3.83 -1.35
N ASN A 292 -5.25 3.70 -2.38
CA ASN A 292 -3.84 4.04 -2.31
C ASN A 292 -3.60 5.50 -2.69
N ILE A 293 -2.59 6.13 -2.10
CA ILE A 293 -2.02 7.39 -2.58
C ILE A 293 -0.68 7.09 -3.25
N VAL A 294 -0.54 7.45 -4.53
CA VAL A 294 0.65 7.19 -5.34
C VAL A 294 1.15 8.47 -5.98
N ILE A 295 2.24 9.02 -5.45
CA ILE A 295 2.65 10.39 -5.77
C ILE A 295 4.14 10.56 -6.05
N GLY A 296 4.49 11.48 -6.95
CA GLY A 296 5.87 11.94 -7.12
C GLY A 296 6.86 10.85 -7.52
N ASN A 297 6.41 9.77 -8.16
CA ASN A 297 7.30 8.69 -8.61
C ASN A 297 7.90 9.01 -9.99
N GLU A 298 9.15 8.60 -10.21
CA GLU A 298 9.80 8.58 -11.52
C GLU A 298 9.59 7.20 -12.17
N GLY A 299 8.96 7.20 -13.35
CA GLY A 299 8.18 6.11 -13.91
C GLY A 299 6.67 6.31 -13.65
N TYR A 300 5.82 5.52 -14.31
CA TYR A 300 4.37 5.56 -14.09
C TYR A 300 4.00 5.33 -12.62
N GLY A 301 2.97 6.06 -12.16
CA GLY A 301 2.41 5.91 -10.81
C GLY A 301 1.83 4.51 -10.61
N ILE A 302 0.79 4.16 -11.36
CA ILE A 302 0.25 2.80 -11.41
C ILE A 302 0.39 2.26 -12.83
N LEU A 303 1.09 1.14 -12.96
CA LEU A 303 1.12 0.35 -14.18
C LEU A 303 0.35 -0.94 -13.95
N ALA A 304 -0.78 -1.10 -14.63
CA ALA A 304 -1.56 -2.33 -14.54
C ALA A 304 -1.89 -2.93 -15.91
N GLY A 305 -1.81 -4.26 -16.00
CA GLY A 305 -2.10 -5.00 -17.24
C GLY A 305 -2.57 -6.42 -16.95
N GLY A 306 -3.85 -6.70 -17.25
CA GLY A 306 -4.52 -7.98 -17.02
C GLY A 306 -6.04 -7.80 -16.99
N VAL A 307 -6.81 -8.82 -17.34
CA VAL A 307 -8.29 -8.73 -17.41
C VAL A 307 -9.00 -8.85 -16.06
N GLU A 308 -8.29 -9.26 -15.01
CA GLU A 308 -8.85 -9.49 -13.66
C GLU A 308 -8.35 -8.49 -12.60
N ILE A 309 -7.64 -7.44 -13.01
CA ILE A 309 -7.14 -6.40 -12.09
C ILE A 309 -8.21 -5.32 -11.94
N SER A 310 -8.67 -5.11 -10.71
CA SER A 310 -9.61 -4.04 -10.36
C SER A 310 -8.86 -2.86 -9.74
N ILE A 311 -9.08 -1.67 -10.28
CA ILE A 311 -8.50 -0.41 -9.81
C ILE A 311 -9.66 0.56 -9.54
N ALA A 312 -9.71 1.10 -8.33
CA ALA A 312 -10.73 2.06 -7.93
C ALA A 312 -10.29 2.82 -6.67
N HIS A 313 -10.79 4.03 -6.46
CA HIS A 313 -10.55 4.83 -5.25
C HIS A 313 -9.06 5.07 -4.90
N ASN A 314 -8.18 5.19 -5.88
CA ASN A 314 -6.78 5.58 -5.68
C ASN A 314 -6.57 7.04 -6.03
N ASN A 315 -5.74 7.77 -5.27
CA ASN A 315 -5.25 9.07 -5.71
C ASN A 315 -3.85 8.91 -6.31
N VAL A 316 -3.74 9.12 -7.62
CA VAL A 316 -2.47 8.97 -8.34
C VAL A 316 -2.11 10.31 -8.97
N TRP A 317 -1.09 10.98 -8.45
CA TRP A 317 -0.83 12.38 -8.77
C TRP A 317 0.66 12.72 -8.91
N ASN A 318 0.99 13.62 -9.83
CA ASN A 318 2.33 14.14 -10.06
C ASN A 318 3.41 13.05 -10.28
N ASN A 319 3.07 11.97 -11.00
CA ASN A 319 4.04 10.95 -11.41
C ASN A 319 4.53 11.23 -12.84
N THR A 320 5.80 10.94 -13.12
CA THR A 320 6.43 11.21 -14.41
C THR A 320 6.84 9.90 -15.07
N PRO A 321 6.41 9.56 -16.31
CA PRO A 321 5.83 10.46 -17.29
C PRO A 321 4.30 10.62 -17.20
N ALA A 322 3.60 9.72 -16.50
CA ALA A 322 2.16 9.85 -16.28
C ALA A 322 1.71 9.08 -15.03
N ASN A 323 0.49 9.36 -14.58
CA ASN A 323 -0.13 8.68 -13.44
C ASN A 323 -0.42 7.20 -13.73
N TYR A 324 -0.92 6.88 -14.93
CA TYR A 324 -1.35 5.52 -15.27
C TYR A 324 -0.71 5.00 -16.56
N MET A 325 -0.47 3.69 -16.62
CA MET A 325 -0.13 2.95 -17.84
C MET A 325 -0.80 1.58 -17.87
N GLY A 326 -1.33 1.19 -19.03
CA GLY A 326 -1.95 -0.13 -19.26
C GLY A 326 -3.43 -0.20 -18.84
N ASN A 327 -3.86 0.70 -17.94
CA ASN A 327 -5.24 0.96 -17.56
C ASN A 327 -5.56 2.47 -17.60
N SER A 328 -6.83 2.83 -17.65
CA SER A 328 -7.30 4.18 -17.32
C SER A 328 -7.53 4.30 -15.81
N ASP A 329 -7.81 5.52 -15.36
CA ASP A 329 -8.39 5.74 -14.04
C ASP A 329 -9.66 4.90 -13.87
N GLY A 330 -9.76 4.28 -12.69
CA GLY A 330 -10.90 3.50 -12.25
C GLY A 330 -11.98 4.35 -11.58
N PRO A 331 -13.12 3.76 -11.24
CA PRO A 331 -14.18 4.45 -10.49
C PRO A 331 -13.64 5.02 -9.17
N GLY A 332 -13.94 6.29 -8.90
CA GLY A 332 -13.50 6.97 -7.68
C GLY A 332 -12.01 7.29 -7.61
N ASP A 333 -11.21 6.97 -8.63
CA ASP A 333 -9.81 7.38 -8.68
C ASP A 333 -9.70 8.91 -8.82
N LEU A 334 -8.68 9.46 -8.17
CA LEU A 334 -8.32 10.86 -8.18
C LEU A 334 -6.96 11.05 -8.86
N SER A 335 -6.72 12.28 -9.33
CA SER A 335 -5.40 12.72 -9.82
C SER A 335 -5.17 14.14 -9.35
N LEU A 336 -5.18 14.32 -8.03
CA LEU A 336 -5.11 15.61 -7.35
C LEU A 336 -4.03 15.57 -6.26
N ASP A 337 -3.53 16.74 -5.87
CA ASP A 337 -2.62 16.84 -4.73
C ASP A 337 -3.32 16.28 -3.48
N PRO A 338 -2.77 15.26 -2.80
CA PRO A 338 -3.37 14.71 -1.58
C PRO A 338 -3.35 15.71 -0.42
N LEU A 339 -2.54 16.78 -0.46
CA LEU A 339 -2.43 17.78 0.60
C LEU A 339 -2.16 17.12 1.96
N PHE A 340 -1.03 16.43 2.10
CA PHE A 340 -0.53 16.00 3.41
C PHE A 340 -0.16 17.22 4.25
N VAL A 341 -0.30 17.11 5.58
CA VAL A 341 0.14 18.16 6.53
C VAL A 341 1.64 18.45 6.36
N ASP A 342 2.49 17.42 6.48
CA ASP A 342 3.93 17.54 6.21
C ASP A 342 4.57 16.20 5.83
N LEU A 343 4.42 15.83 4.55
CA LEU A 343 4.99 14.60 4.00
C LEU A 343 6.52 14.52 4.18
N ALA A 344 7.22 15.68 4.15
CA ALA A 344 8.68 15.73 4.25
C ALA A 344 9.17 15.46 5.67
N ALA A 345 8.44 15.91 6.68
CA ALA A 345 8.66 15.56 8.08
C ALA A 345 8.16 14.14 8.43
N GLY A 346 7.40 13.49 7.53
CA GLY A 346 6.83 12.16 7.72
C GLY A 346 5.43 12.17 8.33
N ASP A 347 4.80 13.34 8.44
CA ASP A 347 3.41 13.48 8.81
C ASP A 347 2.52 13.16 7.60
N LEU A 348 1.81 12.04 7.70
CA LEU A 348 0.97 11.50 6.64
C LEU A 348 -0.51 11.85 6.82
N GLY A 349 -0.86 12.66 7.81
CA GLY A 349 -2.22 13.12 7.98
C GLY A 349 -2.66 14.02 6.83
N LEU A 350 -3.94 13.92 6.46
CA LEU A 350 -4.52 14.72 5.39
C LEU A 350 -4.89 16.10 5.93
N ALA A 351 -4.42 17.15 5.27
CA ALA A 351 -4.69 18.52 5.67
C ALA A 351 -6.11 18.94 5.29
N GLN A 352 -6.54 20.09 5.83
CA GLN A 352 -7.75 20.77 5.38
C GLN A 352 -7.79 20.88 3.84
N PHE A 353 -8.97 20.63 3.27
CA PHE A 353 -9.22 20.62 1.82
C PHE A 353 -8.58 19.47 1.03
N SER A 354 -7.96 18.50 1.70
CA SER A 354 -7.47 17.31 1.02
C SER A 354 -8.62 16.63 0.25
N PRO A 355 -8.44 16.33 -1.05
CA PRO A 355 -9.43 15.59 -1.82
C PRO A 355 -9.49 14.11 -1.42
N CYS A 356 -8.54 13.65 -0.59
CA CYS A 356 -8.44 12.26 -0.14
C CYS A 356 -9.27 11.98 1.12
N VAL A 357 -9.71 13.02 1.85
CA VAL A 357 -10.55 12.89 3.05
C VAL A 357 -11.92 12.34 2.65
N ASP A 358 -12.39 11.29 3.32
CA ASP A 358 -13.57 10.48 3.04
C ASP A 358 -13.62 9.92 1.61
N ALA A 359 -12.50 9.80 0.86
CA ALA A 359 -12.53 9.56 -0.60
C ALA A 359 -12.42 8.10 -1.05
N GLY A 360 -12.08 7.20 -0.13
CA GLY A 360 -11.88 5.77 -0.34
C GLY A 360 -13.15 4.94 -0.50
N GLN A 361 -13.06 3.62 -0.43
CA GLN A 361 -14.21 2.73 -0.58
C GLN A 361 -15.34 3.05 0.44
N GLN A 362 -16.60 3.10 -0.03
CA GLN A 362 -17.77 3.50 0.77
C GLN A 362 -18.45 2.34 1.50
N ASP A 363 -18.10 1.09 1.19
CA ASP A 363 -18.66 -0.07 1.88
C ASP A 363 -18.30 -0.04 3.38
N ALA A 364 -19.30 -0.34 4.22
CA ALA A 364 -19.21 -0.31 5.69
C ALA A 364 -18.04 -1.17 6.25
N ALA A 365 -17.58 -2.18 5.50
CA ALA A 365 -16.42 -2.98 5.87
C ALA A 365 -15.07 -2.23 5.79
N TYR A 366 -15.06 -1.01 5.22
CA TYR A 366 -13.84 -0.24 4.94
C TYR A 366 -13.83 1.14 5.61
N LEU A 367 -14.81 1.46 6.44
CA LEU A 367 -14.88 2.75 7.12
C LEU A 367 -13.62 3.01 7.96
N ASP A 368 -13.34 4.29 8.15
CA ASP A 368 -12.31 4.73 9.08
C ASP A 368 -12.68 4.33 10.52
N PRO A 369 -11.71 4.28 11.45
CA PRO A 369 -11.97 3.87 12.84
C PRO A 369 -13.02 4.71 13.58
N ASP A 370 -13.26 5.95 13.16
CA ASP A 370 -14.31 6.82 13.71
C ASP A 370 -15.71 6.53 13.12
N GLY A 371 -15.79 5.72 12.05
CA GLY A 371 -17.01 5.35 11.34
C GLY A 371 -17.33 6.22 10.13
N SER A 372 -16.49 7.20 9.79
CA SER A 372 -16.63 7.97 8.55
C SER A 372 -16.26 7.13 7.32
N ARG A 373 -16.51 7.67 6.13
CA ARG A 373 -16.11 6.98 4.90
C ARG A 373 -14.59 6.91 4.87
N ALA A 374 -14.04 5.81 4.36
CA ALA A 374 -12.59 5.63 4.34
C ALA A 374 -11.84 6.82 3.72
N ASP A 375 -10.82 7.33 4.40
CA ASP A 375 -9.79 8.13 3.78
C ASP A 375 -8.97 7.29 2.78
N MET A 376 -8.43 7.94 1.74
CA MET A 376 -7.39 7.31 0.92
C MET A 376 -6.03 7.41 1.61
N GLY A 377 -5.20 6.38 1.45
CA GLY A 377 -3.83 6.34 1.97
C GLY A 377 -3.68 5.50 3.24
N PRO A 378 -2.49 5.56 3.87
CA PRO A 378 -2.08 4.63 4.92
C PRO A 378 -2.71 4.87 6.28
N LEU A 379 -3.31 6.04 6.50
CA LEU A 379 -4.00 6.37 7.74
C LEU A 379 -5.53 6.23 7.62
N GLY A 380 -6.02 5.83 6.45
CA GLY A 380 -7.44 5.55 6.22
C GLY A 380 -7.75 4.06 6.16
N GLY A 381 -9.02 3.73 6.28
CA GLY A 381 -9.57 2.39 6.22
C GLY A 381 -9.50 1.62 7.55
N PRO A 382 -9.92 0.35 7.52
CA PRO A 382 -10.08 -0.45 8.73
C PRO A 382 -8.71 -0.79 9.32
N GLY A 383 -8.55 -0.51 10.62
CA GLY A 383 -7.33 -0.84 11.36
C GLY A 383 -6.15 0.08 11.06
N ALA A 384 -6.37 1.21 10.39
CA ALA A 384 -5.36 2.25 10.25
C ALA A 384 -4.97 2.86 11.61
N ASP A 385 -3.74 3.38 11.69
CA ASP A 385 -3.29 4.21 12.81
C ASP A 385 -3.85 5.64 12.62
N PHE A 386 -5.17 5.75 12.75
CA PHE A 386 -5.94 6.96 12.43
C PHE A 386 -5.56 8.11 13.37
N VAL A 387 -5.13 9.23 12.78
CA VAL A 387 -4.66 10.42 13.52
C VAL A 387 -5.56 11.64 13.34
N ALA A 388 -6.53 11.58 12.43
CA ALA A 388 -7.42 12.69 12.14
C ALA A 388 -8.48 12.86 13.25
N PRO A 389 -9.00 14.08 13.44
CA PRO A 389 -10.20 14.30 14.25
C PRO A 389 -11.36 13.41 13.84
N ALA A 390 -12.18 13.01 14.80
CA ALA A 390 -13.46 12.38 14.50
C ALA A 390 -14.32 13.30 13.61
N TYR A 391 -15.00 12.71 12.64
CA TYR A 391 -15.92 13.45 11.78
C TYR A 391 -17.01 14.17 12.59
N VAL A 392 -17.40 15.37 12.12
CA VAL A 392 -18.35 16.21 12.84
C VAL A 392 -19.75 15.60 12.80
N THR A 393 -20.44 15.55 13.94
CA THR A 393 -21.82 15.04 14.04
C THR A 393 -22.79 16.15 14.43
N GLY A 394 -24.10 15.87 14.39
CA GLY A 394 -25.12 16.82 14.85
C GLY A 394 -25.30 18.07 13.98
N ALA A 395 -24.65 18.14 12.81
CA ALA A 395 -24.88 19.19 11.82
C ALA A 395 -26.38 19.38 11.53
N ALA A 396 -26.84 20.63 11.61
CA ALA A 396 -28.22 21.04 11.41
C ALA A 396 -28.28 22.47 10.85
N VAL A 397 -29.37 22.77 10.13
CA VAL A 397 -29.66 24.12 9.65
C VAL A 397 -30.98 24.60 10.24
N THR A 398 -30.97 25.80 10.80
CA THR A 398 -32.16 26.48 11.33
C THR A 398 -32.42 27.77 10.56
N ASP A 399 -33.62 27.92 9.99
CA ASP A 399 -34.04 29.17 9.37
C ASP A 399 -34.22 30.26 10.44
N LEU A 400 -33.56 31.40 10.25
CA LEU A 400 -33.65 32.58 11.13
C LEU A 400 -34.60 33.65 10.58
N GLY A 401 -35.18 33.43 9.40
CA GLY A 401 -35.97 34.41 8.68
C GLY A 401 -35.11 35.43 7.92
N GLY A 402 -35.74 36.15 6.99
CA GLY A 402 -35.04 37.17 6.18
C GLY A 402 -33.98 36.60 5.22
N GLY A 403 -34.06 35.32 4.89
CA GLY A 403 -33.07 34.62 4.04
C GLY A 403 -31.79 34.21 4.79
N GLN A 404 -31.76 34.34 6.11
CA GLN A 404 -30.64 33.90 6.94
C GLN A 404 -30.87 32.52 7.50
N VAL A 405 -29.81 31.72 7.55
CA VAL A 405 -29.84 30.40 8.18
C VAL A 405 -28.71 30.30 9.20
N ARG A 406 -28.92 29.55 10.28
CA ARG A 406 -27.87 29.12 11.21
C ARG A 406 -27.51 27.68 10.91
N VAL A 407 -26.27 27.45 10.51
CA VAL A 407 -25.64 26.12 10.47
C VAL A 407 -25.03 25.87 11.85
N SER A 408 -25.36 24.76 12.50
CA SER A 408 -24.84 24.37 13.81
C SER A 408 -24.45 22.90 13.84
N TRP A 409 -23.55 22.50 14.73
CA TRP A 409 -23.09 21.11 14.89
C TRP A 409 -22.78 20.78 16.35
N ASP A 410 -22.54 19.50 16.66
CA ASP A 410 -22.08 19.10 17.97
C ASP A 410 -20.57 19.38 18.10
N ALA A 411 -20.15 19.92 19.25
CA ALA A 411 -18.73 20.11 19.52
C ALA A 411 -18.01 18.75 19.51
N SER A 412 -16.84 18.70 18.88
CA SER A 412 -15.96 17.54 18.98
C SER A 412 -15.55 17.36 20.45
N PRO A 413 -15.54 16.12 20.97
CA PRO A 413 -15.11 15.83 22.33
C PRO A 413 -13.58 15.88 22.50
N GLU A 414 -12.82 16.01 21.42
CA GLU A 414 -11.36 16.05 21.43
C GLU A 414 -10.83 17.43 21.88
N GLU A 415 -9.75 17.42 22.67
CA GLU A 415 -9.18 18.65 23.25
C GLU A 415 -8.25 19.41 22.30
N ASN A 416 -7.73 18.76 21.26
CA ASN A 416 -6.75 19.28 20.31
C ASN A 416 -7.40 19.85 19.04
N ILE A 417 -8.67 20.25 19.08
CA ILE A 417 -9.35 20.85 17.92
C ILE A 417 -9.03 22.33 17.82
N SER A 418 -8.49 22.75 16.67
CA SER A 418 -8.19 24.15 16.42
C SER A 418 -9.43 24.90 15.95
N HIS A 419 -10.12 24.40 14.93
CA HIS A 419 -11.29 25.04 14.34
C HIS A 419 -12.16 24.07 13.52
N TYR A 420 -13.33 24.53 13.14
CA TYR A 420 -14.22 23.89 12.18
C TYR A 420 -14.23 24.64 10.85
N VAL A 421 -14.34 23.90 9.75
CA VAL A 421 -14.53 24.48 8.41
C VAL A 421 -15.93 24.16 7.92
N VAL A 422 -16.67 25.19 7.52
CA VAL A 422 -18.02 25.06 6.93
C VAL A 422 -17.93 25.21 5.43
N TYR A 423 -18.36 24.18 4.71
CA TYR A 423 -18.42 24.16 3.25
C TYR A 423 -19.85 24.36 2.76
N ARG A 424 -20.00 24.99 1.58
CA ARG A 424 -21.30 25.22 0.94
C ARG A 424 -21.24 25.08 -0.58
N ASP A 425 -22.21 24.40 -1.17
CA ASP A 425 -22.44 24.35 -2.62
C ASP A 425 -23.95 24.31 -2.95
N SER A 426 -24.33 24.68 -4.18
CA SER A 426 -25.69 24.47 -4.70
C SER A 426 -25.93 23.02 -5.11
N ALA A 427 -24.87 22.29 -5.45
CA ALA A 427 -24.94 20.88 -5.73
C ALA A 427 -25.25 20.10 -4.45
N ALA A 428 -26.28 19.26 -4.51
CA ALA A 428 -26.65 18.34 -3.43
C ALA A 428 -25.52 17.42 -3.03
N VAL A 429 -24.54 17.23 -3.92
CA VAL A 429 -23.27 16.71 -3.50
C VAL A 429 -22.12 17.38 -4.26
N PHE A 430 -21.08 17.69 -3.49
CA PHE A 430 -19.88 18.36 -3.92
C PHE A 430 -18.70 17.82 -3.12
N VAL A 431 -17.48 18.04 -3.64
CA VAL A 431 -16.24 17.75 -2.93
C VAL A 431 -15.79 19.03 -2.23
N PRO A 432 -15.61 19.01 -0.90
CA PRO A 432 -15.04 20.14 -0.18
C PRO A 432 -13.71 20.61 -0.79
N ALA A 433 -13.60 21.91 -1.01
CA ALA A 433 -12.47 22.56 -1.65
C ALA A 433 -12.33 24.00 -1.12
N PRO A 434 -11.17 24.67 -1.29
CA PRO A 434 -10.94 25.99 -0.71
C PRO A 434 -11.96 27.05 -1.17
N ASN A 435 -12.42 26.97 -2.43
CA ASN A 435 -13.40 27.90 -2.99
C ASN A 435 -14.84 27.65 -2.51
N LEU A 436 -15.09 26.56 -1.79
CA LEU A 436 -16.40 26.21 -1.21
C LEU A 436 -16.45 26.44 0.30
N ALA A 437 -15.32 26.77 0.93
CA ALA A 437 -15.26 27.11 2.35
C ALA A 437 -15.87 28.51 2.56
N VAL A 438 -16.95 28.57 3.34
CA VAL A 438 -17.68 29.82 3.62
C VAL A 438 -17.41 30.37 5.03
N ALA A 439 -16.92 29.53 5.94
CA ALA A 439 -16.53 29.96 7.27
C ALA A 439 -15.45 29.04 7.88
N MET A 440 -14.64 29.63 8.76
CA MET A 440 -13.80 28.94 9.73
C MET A 440 -14.26 29.40 11.12
N VAL A 441 -14.52 28.46 12.02
CA VAL A 441 -15.05 28.74 13.36
C VAL A 441 -14.11 28.13 14.39
N ASP A 442 -13.42 28.97 15.15
CA ASP A 442 -12.50 28.54 16.21
C ASP A 442 -13.21 27.67 17.25
N HIS A 443 -12.56 26.61 17.72
CA HIS A 443 -13.07 25.80 18.83
C HIS A 443 -13.14 26.65 20.13
N PRO A 444 -14.20 26.55 20.96
CA PRO A 444 -15.31 25.59 20.91
C PRO A 444 -16.56 26.11 20.18
N GLY A 445 -16.45 27.06 19.27
CA GLY A 445 -17.59 27.58 18.51
C GLY A 445 -18.23 26.51 17.64
N THR A 446 -19.55 26.37 17.70
CA THR A 446 -20.30 25.29 17.02
C THR A 446 -21.42 25.77 16.10
N ALA A 447 -21.37 27.05 15.68
CA ALA A 447 -22.38 27.59 14.79
C ALA A 447 -21.84 28.72 13.91
N PHE A 448 -22.42 28.82 12.72
CA PHE A 448 -22.20 29.86 11.73
C PHE A 448 -23.55 30.37 11.20
N VAL A 449 -23.67 31.67 10.96
CA VAL A 449 -24.87 32.26 10.34
C VAL A 449 -24.53 32.64 8.92
N ASP A 450 -25.27 32.10 7.96
CA ASP A 450 -25.13 32.35 6.53
C ASP A 450 -26.35 33.07 5.96
N THR A 451 -26.18 33.71 4.81
CA THR A 451 -27.25 34.25 3.96
C THR A 451 -27.09 33.64 2.56
N PRO A 452 -27.51 32.37 2.35
CA PRO A 452 -27.23 31.68 1.12
C PRO A 452 -27.94 32.34 -0.07
N PRO A 453 -27.28 32.44 -1.24
CA PRO A 453 -27.83 33.12 -2.41
C PRO A 453 -29.01 32.36 -3.08
N HIS A 454 -29.14 31.07 -2.79
CA HIS A 454 -30.15 30.13 -3.27
C HIS A 454 -30.16 28.92 -2.33
N ASP A 455 -30.98 27.91 -2.61
CA ASP A 455 -30.92 26.65 -1.87
C ASP A 455 -29.52 26.04 -2.01
N CYS A 456 -28.93 25.68 -0.87
CA CYS A 456 -27.55 25.23 -0.73
C CYS A 456 -27.49 24.05 0.24
N TYR A 457 -26.40 23.31 0.13
CA TYR A 457 -26.04 22.20 0.99
C TYR A 457 -24.75 22.51 1.74
N TYR A 458 -24.66 22.06 2.98
CA TYR A 458 -23.51 22.28 3.85
C TYR A 458 -22.90 20.98 4.34
N LEU A 459 -21.59 21.03 4.56
CA LEU A 459 -20.78 20.03 5.26
C LEU A 459 -19.88 20.76 6.25
N VAL A 460 -19.55 20.10 7.36
CA VAL A 460 -18.62 20.62 8.38
C VAL A 460 -17.52 19.59 8.62
N ALA A 461 -16.27 20.04 8.71
CA ALA A 461 -15.15 19.21 9.15
C ALA A 461 -14.46 19.85 10.36
N ALA A 462 -13.87 19.03 11.23
CA ALA A 462 -13.02 19.46 12.32
C ALA A 462 -11.56 19.39 11.89
N ILE A 463 -10.77 20.40 12.26
CA ILE A 463 -9.33 20.46 12.03
C ILE A 463 -8.64 20.49 13.39
N ASP A 464 -7.64 19.65 13.62
CA ASP A 464 -6.86 19.67 14.87
C ASP A 464 -5.76 20.76 14.86
N ASP A 465 -5.03 20.85 15.97
CA ASP A 465 -3.88 21.74 16.15
C ASP A 465 -2.66 21.35 15.29
N ALA A 466 -2.59 20.10 14.82
CA ALA A 466 -1.56 19.63 13.88
C ALA A 466 -1.93 19.95 12.43
N GLY A 467 -3.19 20.30 12.15
CA GLY A 467 -3.70 20.61 10.82
C GLY A 467 -4.33 19.43 10.11
N HIS A 468 -4.52 18.29 10.78
CA HIS A 468 -5.25 17.14 10.24
C HIS A 468 -6.73 17.47 10.10
N SER A 469 -7.30 17.09 8.97
CA SER A 469 -8.73 17.18 8.72
C SER A 469 -9.41 15.86 9.05
N GLY A 470 -10.44 15.93 9.89
CA GLY A 470 -11.37 14.83 10.06
C GLY A 470 -12.31 14.67 8.86
N GLY A 471 -13.12 13.61 8.90
CA GLY A 471 -14.21 13.39 7.96
C GLY A 471 -15.30 14.48 8.02
N TYR A 472 -16.17 14.48 7.03
CA TYR A 472 -17.24 15.45 6.88
C TYR A 472 -18.51 15.03 7.63
N SER A 473 -19.24 16.02 8.15
CA SER A 473 -20.54 15.79 8.74
C SER A 473 -21.55 15.20 7.77
N GLN A 474 -22.68 14.72 8.30
CA GLN A 474 -23.84 14.52 7.44
C GLN A 474 -24.19 15.81 6.70
N ARG A 475 -24.67 15.67 5.47
CA ARG A 475 -25.09 16.80 4.65
C ARG A 475 -26.40 17.38 5.15
N VAL A 476 -26.48 18.70 5.18
CA VAL A 476 -27.68 19.45 5.58
C VAL A 476 -28.02 20.54 4.57
N ASP A 477 -29.31 20.84 4.38
CA ASP A 477 -29.78 21.82 3.39
C ASP A 477 -30.31 23.12 4.03
N SER A 478 -30.33 24.20 3.25
CA SER A 478 -30.90 25.49 3.65
C SER A 478 -32.44 25.58 3.57
N GLY A 479 -33.12 24.56 3.04
CA GLY A 479 -34.54 24.56 2.70
C GLY A 479 -35.49 24.24 3.85
N GLY A 480 -34.99 23.99 5.06
CA GLY A 480 -35.80 23.84 6.27
C GLY A 480 -36.67 22.57 6.33
N GLY A 481 -36.51 21.63 5.40
CA GLY A 481 -37.15 20.34 5.44
C GLY A 481 -36.25 19.33 6.15
N GLY A 482 -36.62 18.90 7.36
CA GLY A 482 -35.96 17.82 8.11
C GLY A 482 -36.08 16.44 7.47
N GLY A 483 -35.80 16.33 6.17
CA GLY A 483 -35.66 15.07 5.45
C GLY A 483 -34.20 14.70 5.39
N THR A 484 -33.82 13.64 6.11
CA THR A 484 -32.60 12.88 5.84
C THR A 484 -32.70 12.33 4.41
N SER A 485 -32.32 13.14 3.42
CA SER A 485 -32.10 12.66 2.07
C SER A 485 -30.71 12.06 2.08
N SER A 486 -30.65 10.72 2.07
CA SER A 486 -29.46 9.98 1.67
C SER A 486 -29.23 10.25 0.18
N VAL A 487 -28.87 11.49 -0.16
CA VAL A 487 -28.43 11.83 -1.51
C VAL A 487 -27.05 11.21 -1.64
N GLY A 488 -27.00 10.10 -2.38
CA GLY A 488 -25.75 9.40 -2.69
C GLY A 488 -24.72 10.38 -3.22
N GLU A 489 -23.49 10.26 -2.74
CA GLU A 489 -22.43 11.21 -3.01
C GLU A 489 -22.22 11.45 -4.52
N ALA A 490 -22.17 12.72 -4.96
CA ALA A 490 -21.71 13.10 -6.27
C ALA A 490 -20.30 12.58 -6.47
N PRO A 491 -19.99 12.24 -7.71
CA PRO A 491 -18.67 11.77 -8.06
C PRO A 491 -17.62 12.81 -7.71
N ARG A 492 -16.53 12.38 -7.08
CA ARG A 492 -15.49 13.30 -6.61
C ARG A 492 -14.51 13.74 -7.70
N ALA A 493 -14.57 13.12 -8.87
CA ALA A 493 -13.76 13.43 -10.02
C ALA A 493 -14.53 13.19 -11.33
N LEU A 494 -14.06 13.85 -12.39
CA LEU A 494 -14.50 13.56 -13.75
C LEU A 494 -14.06 12.14 -14.10
N ALA A 495 -15.01 11.22 -14.34
CA ALA A 495 -14.70 9.83 -14.65
C ALA A 495 -15.68 9.26 -15.69
N ILE A 496 -15.23 8.28 -16.49
CA ILE A 496 -16.14 7.42 -17.26
C ILE A 496 -16.27 6.12 -16.49
N THR A 497 -17.40 5.92 -15.81
CA THR A 497 -17.61 4.83 -14.86
C THR A 497 -18.02 3.51 -15.49
N GLY A 498 -18.43 3.50 -16.76
CA GLY A 498 -18.67 2.24 -17.46
C GLY A 498 -19.14 2.37 -18.89
N VAL A 499 -18.91 1.31 -19.67
CA VAL A 499 -19.48 1.12 -21.00
C VAL A 499 -20.15 -0.24 -21.02
N VAL A 500 -21.49 -0.26 -20.97
CA VAL A 500 -22.25 -1.51 -20.76
C VAL A 500 -23.40 -1.65 -21.77
N PRO A 501 -23.47 -2.77 -22.53
CA PRO A 501 -22.46 -3.83 -22.63
C PRO A 501 -21.18 -3.38 -23.34
N ASN A 502 -20.06 -4.09 -23.16
CA ASN A 502 -18.82 -3.93 -23.94
C ASN A 502 -18.05 -5.27 -23.95
N PRO A 503 -17.94 -5.99 -25.08
CA PRO A 503 -18.40 -5.64 -26.43
C PRO A 503 -19.94 -5.48 -26.54
N PHE A 504 -20.41 -4.68 -27.50
CA PHE A 504 -21.83 -4.38 -27.68
C PHE A 504 -22.31 -4.56 -29.13
N ASN A 505 -23.61 -4.79 -29.32
CA ASN A 505 -24.24 -4.95 -30.63
C ASN A 505 -25.67 -4.38 -30.67
N PRO A 506 -25.96 -3.35 -31.48
CA PRO A 506 -25.09 -2.22 -31.81
C PRO A 506 -25.17 -1.12 -30.74
N THR A 507 -25.84 -1.39 -29.60
CA THR A 507 -26.12 -0.37 -28.58
C THR A 507 -25.30 -0.59 -27.31
N THR A 508 -24.63 0.46 -26.85
CA THR A 508 -24.00 0.53 -25.53
C THR A 508 -24.39 1.80 -24.80
N ARG A 509 -24.01 1.84 -23.55
CA ARG A 509 -24.32 2.88 -22.60
C ARG A 509 -23.03 3.36 -21.96
N VAL A 510 -22.69 4.61 -22.19
CA VAL A 510 -21.54 5.27 -21.57
C VAL A 510 -22.04 5.96 -20.31
N ARG A 511 -21.62 5.46 -19.16
CA ARG A 511 -21.86 6.07 -17.86
C ARG A 511 -20.66 6.91 -17.48
N PHE A 512 -20.91 8.13 -17.02
CA PHE A 512 -19.85 9.03 -16.60
C PHE A 512 -20.32 9.94 -15.49
N ASP A 513 -19.34 10.52 -14.82
CA ASP A 513 -19.47 11.17 -13.55
C ASP A 513 -18.90 12.59 -13.66
N LEU A 514 -19.68 13.57 -13.23
CA LEU A 514 -19.30 14.99 -13.23
C LEU A 514 -19.17 15.49 -11.79
N PRO A 515 -18.00 16.01 -11.38
CA PRO A 515 -17.80 16.49 -10.01
C PRO A 515 -18.44 17.84 -9.75
N ARG A 516 -18.66 18.65 -10.79
CA ARG A 516 -19.29 19.97 -10.71
C ARG A 516 -20.14 20.23 -11.95
N THR A 517 -21.17 21.05 -11.78
CA THR A 517 -22.01 21.53 -12.89
C THR A 517 -21.16 22.36 -13.85
N GLY A 518 -21.18 22.04 -15.13
CA GLY A 518 -20.30 22.70 -16.10
C GLY A 518 -20.54 22.32 -17.55
N GLN A 519 -19.80 22.96 -18.47
CA GLN A 519 -19.80 22.61 -19.89
C GLN A 519 -19.09 21.28 -20.12
N VAL A 520 -19.76 20.38 -20.85
CA VAL A 520 -19.29 19.01 -21.09
C VAL A 520 -19.45 18.64 -22.56
N SER A 521 -18.47 17.90 -23.09
CA SER A 521 -18.62 17.22 -24.37
C SER A 521 -18.22 15.76 -24.27
N LEU A 522 -19.08 14.85 -24.75
CA LEU A 522 -18.80 13.43 -24.88
C LEU A 522 -18.79 13.05 -26.37
N ARG A 523 -17.64 12.61 -26.88
CA ARG A 523 -17.43 12.32 -28.31
C ARG A 523 -16.85 10.92 -28.53
N VAL A 524 -17.24 10.27 -29.62
CA VAL A 524 -16.77 8.95 -30.03
C VAL A 524 -15.82 9.08 -31.22
N TYR A 525 -14.68 8.40 -31.17
CA TYR A 525 -13.62 8.40 -32.18
C TYR A 525 -13.29 6.99 -32.67
N ASP A 526 -12.85 6.88 -33.94
CA ASP A 526 -12.30 5.64 -34.50
C ASP A 526 -10.80 5.47 -34.15
N MET A 527 -10.21 4.32 -34.51
CA MET A 527 -8.78 4.04 -34.26
C MET A 527 -7.80 4.99 -34.97
N ARG A 528 -8.27 5.78 -35.95
CA ARG A 528 -7.45 6.77 -36.66
C ARG A 528 -7.60 8.17 -36.03
N GLY A 529 -8.35 8.28 -34.93
CA GLY A 529 -8.64 9.55 -34.26
C GLY A 529 -9.72 10.38 -34.96
N HIS A 530 -10.44 9.84 -35.95
CA HIS A 530 -11.54 10.56 -36.58
C HIS A 530 -12.77 10.53 -35.69
N MET A 531 -13.39 11.70 -35.47
CA MET A 531 -14.65 11.80 -34.74
C MET A 531 -15.78 11.13 -35.53
N VAL A 532 -16.38 10.12 -34.92
CA VAL A 532 -17.50 9.34 -35.45
C VAL A 532 -18.83 10.01 -35.10
N ARG A 533 -18.99 10.44 -33.84
CA ARG A 533 -20.22 11.04 -33.33
C ARG A 533 -19.98 11.85 -32.05
N GLU A 534 -20.73 12.93 -31.87
CA GLU A 534 -20.88 13.62 -30.59
C GLU A 534 -22.16 13.11 -29.90
N LEU A 535 -22.03 12.67 -28.65
CA LEU A 535 -23.11 12.11 -27.85
C LEU A 535 -23.69 13.15 -26.89
N VAL A 536 -22.85 14.04 -26.36
CA VAL A 536 -23.22 15.16 -25.48
C VAL A 536 -22.42 16.39 -25.89
N SER A 537 -23.07 17.55 -25.90
CA SER A 537 -22.45 18.85 -26.06
C SER A 537 -23.32 19.89 -25.38
N GLY A 538 -22.93 20.33 -24.19
CA GLY A 538 -23.70 21.30 -23.41
C GLY A 538 -23.40 21.27 -21.93
N GLN A 539 -24.14 22.10 -21.19
CA GLN A 539 -24.00 22.21 -19.75
C GLN A 539 -24.76 21.07 -19.06
N LEU A 540 -24.10 20.35 -18.16
CA LEU A 540 -24.68 19.27 -17.36
C LEU A 540 -24.48 19.57 -15.87
N GLU A 541 -25.42 19.11 -15.05
CA GLU A 541 -25.34 19.18 -13.59
C GLU A 541 -24.28 18.21 -13.03
N ALA A 542 -23.73 18.51 -11.85
CA ALA A 542 -22.91 17.56 -11.10
C ALA A 542 -23.69 16.27 -10.82
N GLY A 543 -23.02 15.12 -10.85
CA GLY A 543 -23.63 13.81 -10.64
C GLY A 543 -23.28 12.79 -11.72
N SER A 544 -23.91 11.61 -11.63
CA SER A 544 -23.75 10.53 -12.60
C SER A 544 -24.73 10.66 -13.78
N HIS A 545 -24.19 10.50 -14.98
CA HIS A 545 -24.89 10.63 -16.25
C HIS A 545 -24.77 9.34 -17.05
N ASP A 546 -25.77 9.10 -17.89
CA ASP A 546 -25.89 7.89 -18.67
C ASP A 546 -26.32 8.25 -20.10
N VAL A 547 -25.48 7.92 -21.08
CA VAL A 547 -25.69 8.29 -22.48
C VAL A 547 -25.54 7.08 -23.39
N VAL A 548 -26.55 6.88 -24.23
CA VAL A 548 -26.62 5.74 -25.14
C VAL A 548 -25.93 6.06 -26.47
N TRP A 549 -25.05 5.17 -26.92
CA TRP A 549 -24.58 5.15 -28.30
C TRP A 549 -25.12 3.91 -29.02
N ASN A 550 -25.85 4.15 -30.11
CA ASN A 550 -26.50 3.10 -30.92
C ASN A 550 -25.64 2.62 -32.10
N GLY A 551 -24.32 2.82 -32.05
CA GLY A 551 -23.40 2.36 -33.09
C GLY A 551 -23.55 3.09 -34.44
N ARG A 552 -24.16 4.28 -34.48
CA ARG A 552 -24.30 5.10 -35.69
C ARG A 552 -23.35 6.30 -35.70
N ASP A 553 -22.88 6.69 -36.89
CA ASP A 553 -22.08 7.90 -37.13
C ASP A 553 -22.94 9.18 -37.16
N LYS A 554 -22.30 10.34 -37.33
CA LYS A 554 -22.94 11.66 -37.44
C LYS A 554 -23.94 11.82 -38.61
N HIS A 555 -23.92 10.91 -39.59
CA HIS A 555 -24.85 10.88 -40.73
C HIS A 555 -25.94 9.81 -40.57
N GLY A 556 -26.03 9.16 -39.40
CA GLY A 556 -27.00 8.11 -39.11
C GLY A 556 -26.67 6.74 -39.70
N ARG A 557 -25.49 6.58 -40.32
CA ARG A 557 -25.04 5.31 -40.91
C ARG A 557 -24.43 4.42 -39.84
N ASP A 558 -24.56 3.11 -40.01
CA ASP A 558 -23.99 2.15 -39.07
C ASP A 558 -22.45 2.22 -39.10
N ALA A 559 -21.85 2.33 -37.92
CA ALA A 559 -20.42 2.22 -37.73
C ALA A 559 -19.95 0.79 -38.05
N ALA A 560 -18.68 0.62 -38.44
CA ALA A 560 -18.11 -0.69 -38.70
C ALA A 560 -17.90 -1.47 -37.38
N ALA A 561 -17.88 -2.80 -37.43
CA ALA A 561 -17.39 -3.56 -36.28
C ALA A 561 -15.93 -3.19 -36.01
N GLY A 562 -15.55 -2.99 -34.75
CA GLY A 562 -14.20 -2.55 -34.41
C GLY A 562 -14.08 -1.82 -33.08
N VAL A 563 -12.87 -1.29 -32.85
CA VAL A 563 -12.53 -0.54 -31.63
C VAL A 563 -12.82 0.95 -31.83
N TYR A 564 -13.43 1.55 -30.81
CA TYR A 564 -13.78 2.96 -30.72
C TYR A 564 -13.31 3.53 -29.38
N PHE A 565 -13.19 4.85 -29.29
CA PHE A 565 -12.85 5.55 -28.06
C PHE A 565 -13.90 6.61 -27.74
N ALA A 566 -14.49 6.58 -26.55
CA ALA A 566 -15.33 7.66 -26.06
C ALA A 566 -14.47 8.60 -25.21
N ARG A 567 -14.44 9.89 -25.56
CA ARG A 567 -13.73 10.95 -24.84
C ARG A 567 -14.74 11.94 -24.25
N LEU A 568 -14.69 12.07 -22.93
CA LEU A 568 -15.39 13.06 -22.14
C LEU A 568 -14.45 14.23 -21.86
N SER A 569 -14.91 15.46 -22.07
CA SER A 569 -14.16 16.69 -21.80
C SER A 569 -15.00 17.63 -20.95
N SER A 570 -14.40 18.20 -19.91
CA SER A 570 -15.00 19.25 -19.07
C SER A 570 -13.91 20.23 -18.57
N ALA A 571 -14.30 21.20 -17.74
CA ALA A 571 -13.33 22.06 -17.05
C ALA A 571 -12.37 21.29 -16.13
N ASP A 572 -12.78 20.11 -15.65
CA ASP A 572 -11.99 19.25 -14.76
C ASP A 572 -11.05 18.29 -15.54
N GLY A 573 -11.01 18.41 -16.88
CA GLY A 573 -10.07 17.72 -17.75
C GLY A 573 -10.74 16.81 -18.78
N ASP A 574 -9.94 15.86 -19.30
CA ASP A 574 -10.36 14.87 -20.29
C ASP A 574 -10.30 13.46 -19.72
N ARG A 575 -11.28 12.61 -20.08
CA ARG A 575 -11.30 11.17 -19.81
C ARG A 575 -11.63 10.41 -21.07
N THR A 576 -10.98 9.26 -21.28
CA THR A 576 -11.19 8.44 -22.47
C THR A 576 -11.32 6.97 -22.11
N VAL A 577 -12.30 6.28 -22.69
CA VAL A 577 -12.51 4.84 -22.51
C VAL A 577 -12.58 4.11 -23.87
N LYS A 578 -12.04 2.89 -23.90
CA LYS A 578 -12.11 2.00 -25.07
C LYS A 578 -13.47 1.28 -25.14
N MET A 579 -14.04 1.21 -26.33
CA MET A 579 -15.31 0.53 -26.63
C MET A 579 -15.12 -0.46 -27.79
N VAL A 580 -15.83 -1.58 -27.78
CA VAL A 580 -15.76 -2.62 -28.82
C VAL A 580 -17.15 -2.88 -29.40
N LEU A 581 -17.37 -2.47 -30.65
CA LEU A 581 -18.60 -2.75 -31.39
C LEU A 581 -18.47 -4.11 -32.10
N ALA A 582 -19.27 -5.07 -31.65
CA ALA A 582 -19.48 -6.36 -32.32
C ALA A 582 -20.74 -6.28 -33.18
N LYS A 583 -20.69 -6.79 -34.42
CA LYS A 583 -21.86 -6.87 -35.30
C LYS A 583 -22.50 -8.25 -35.25
#